data_AF-B8HTE1-F1
#
_entry.id   AF-B8HTE1-F1
#
_cell.length_a   1.000
_cell.length_b   1.000
_cell.length_c   1.000
_cell.angle_alpha   90.00
_cell.angle_beta   90.00
_cell.angle_gamma   90.00
#
_symmetry.space_group_name_H-M   'P 1'
#
loop_
_entity.id
_entity.type
_entity.pdbx_description
1 polymer ?
#
loop_
_entity_poly.entity_id
_entity_poly.type
_entity_poly.pdbx_seq_one_letter_code
_entity_poly.pdbx_strand_id
1 'polypeptide(L)'
;MLSYAQTILQLLQQLEQLGYSQADKIYIHNAYQFLTKRVVCHYRPSGKTMIAHAIGTASILASLKTTKEVIAAGMLHVIYPYGDFGDGTSGISLKKQQQTIAVIGKQAEEYVRQYTQFIWTWENLPKLQQRIPIMTPTERNVLLIRLANELEDNLDLGILYCSNAEVRQKGNKLVGHLMVELASALGFPTLADQLSTAFQASLETRIFREFCHPGFGPVDFAIAPQSYLLKPTIKFHRTLVGVRQATIHSISKTKQKLRSWVLRAKQKVKRTVRSLIPDQTLSVEKQHSPHPTAQTKLEPRKNSTQPIPSFEGQHLQQQTSSKRKTVLLTGAAGEIGRSLRQLLGEQYHFRCLDRTRIRDAQDMVVADIRNFRSVLKAMQGVEAVIHLAANREVNQAWNDVHKSGIQGTYNVFEAARQAGVRQIIYASTIRVSGWREIMQEPTITPEQGVRPDSLYAVGKVFGEALGQFFADQYGISVVCLRIGAFWPKPTVYDLNDHLLAAWCSPRDLAQLVERSLERENLGFQIFYGISGNTRRYWDISNAQEILGYKPQNDAEDLIM
;
A
#
# COMPACT_ATOMS: atom_id res chain seq x y z
N MET A 1 -42.07 -12.98 -12.14
CA MET A 1 -40.66 -12.59 -12.31
C MET A 1 -39.92 -13.78 -12.89
N LEU A 2 -39.21 -13.62 -14.01
CA LEU A 2 -38.22 -14.62 -14.41
C LEU A 2 -37.18 -14.69 -13.29
N SER A 3 -37.08 -15.83 -12.61
CA SER A 3 -36.04 -16.06 -11.62
C SER A 3 -34.70 -16.13 -12.35
N TYR A 4 -33.67 -15.49 -11.78
CA TYR A 4 -32.32 -15.64 -12.29
C TYR A 4 -31.85 -17.08 -12.13
N ALA A 5 -31.19 -17.59 -13.17
CA ALA A 5 -30.63 -18.94 -13.18
C ALA A 5 -29.58 -19.09 -12.08
N GLN A 6 -29.62 -20.22 -11.38
CA GLN A 6 -28.66 -20.60 -10.34
C GLN A 6 -27.94 -21.91 -10.68
N THR A 7 -28.38 -22.58 -11.74
CA THR A 7 -27.75 -23.78 -12.30
C THR A 7 -27.44 -23.58 -13.78
N ILE A 8 -26.47 -24.34 -14.29
CA ILE A 8 -26.06 -24.21 -15.69
C ILE A 8 -27.20 -24.53 -16.67
N LEU A 9 -28.06 -25.50 -16.35
CA LEU A 9 -29.21 -25.84 -17.19
C LEU A 9 -30.23 -24.69 -17.26
N GLN A 10 -30.52 -24.06 -16.12
CA GLN A 10 -31.38 -22.87 -16.09
C GLN A 10 -30.77 -21.73 -16.93
N LEU A 11 -29.46 -21.51 -16.84
CA LEU A 11 -28.80 -20.45 -17.60
C LEU A 11 -28.83 -20.74 -19.11
N LEU A 12 -28.57 -21.99 -19.52
CA LEU A 12 -28.64 -22.37 -20.93
C LEU A 12 -30.07 -22.25 -21.49
N GLN A 13 -31.09 -22.60 -20.71
CA GLN A 13 -32.49 -22.39 -21.09
C GLN A 13 -32.84 -20.90 -21.16
N GLN A 14 -32.36 -20.09 -20.22
CA GLN A 14 -32.54 -18.65 -20.24
C GLN A 14 -31.89 -18.02 -21.49
N LEU A 15 -30.66 -18.44 -21.84
CA LEU A 15 -29.97 -17.99 -23.05
C LEU A 15 -30.75 -18.38 -24.32
N GLU A 16 -31.32 -19.58 -24.36
CA GLU A 16 -32.21 -20.01 -25.45
C GLU A 16 -33.42 -19.09 -25.60
N GLN A 17 -34.13 -18.83 -24.49
CA GLN A 17 -35.32 -17.97 -24.47
C GLN A 17 -35.01 -16.52 -24.87
N LEU A 18 -33.80 -16.06 -24.59
CA LEU A 18 -33.32 -14.72 -24.94
C LEU A 18 -32.75 -14.64 -26.38
N GLY A 19 -32.70 -15.76 -27.11
CA GLY A 19 -32.29 -15.82 -28.51
C GLY A 19 -30.77 -15.89 -28.73
N TYR A 20 -29.98 -16.29 -27.73
CA TYR A 20 -28.55 -16.54 -27.92
C TYR A 20 -28.32 -17.78 -28.79
N SER A 21 -27.34 -17.71 -29.67
CA SER A 21 -27.07 -18.79 -30.61
C SER A 21 -26.55 -20.05 -29.92
N GLN A 22 -26.61 -21.19 -30.61
CA GLN A 22 -25.98 -22.43 -30.15
C GLN A 22 -24.48 -22.25 -29.86
N ALA A 23 -23.78 -21.45 -30.66
CA ALA A 23 -22.36 -21.15 -30.46
C ALA A 23 -22.11 -20.35 -29.17
N ASP A 24 -22.97 -19.39 -28.86
CA ASP A 24 -22.85 -18.58 -27.64
C ASP A 24 -23.12 -19.43 -26.40
N LYS A 25 -24.12 -20.32 -26.44
CA LYS A 25 -24.39 -21.28 -25.36
C LYS A 25 -23.20 -22.22 -25.13
N ILE A 26 -22.57 -22.74 -26.19
CA ILE A 26 -21.35 -23.57 -26.08
C ILE A 26 -20.21 -22.77 -25.44
N TYR A 27 -20.02 -21.53 -25.87
CA TYR A 27 -19.00 -20.63 -25.32
C TYR A 27 -19.20 -20.37 -23.82
N ILE A 28 -20.44 -20.07 -23.38
CA ILE A 28 -20.77 -19.90 -21.96
C ILE A 28 -20.60 -21.21 -21.19
N HIS A 29 -20.97 -22.35 -21.78
CA HIS A 29 -20.77 -23.66 -21.17
C HIS A 29 -19.28 -23.98 -20.97
N ASN A 30 -18.40 -23.63 -21.91
CA ASN A 30 -16.96 -23.78 -21.75
C ASN A 30 -16.41 -22.91 -20.61
N ALA A 31 -16.89 -21.68 -20.48
CA ALA A 31 -16.57 -20.82 -19.33
C ALA A 31 -17.04 -21.47 -18.01
N TYR A 32 -18.23 -22.05 -17.97
CA TYR A 32 -18.74 -22.80 -16.81
C TYR A 32 -17.85 -24.00 -16.47
N GLN A 33 -17.47 -24.83 -17.45
CA GLN A 33 -16.58 -25.97 -17.22
C GLN A 33 -15.20 -25.53 -16.71
N PHE A 34 -14.72 -24.38 -17.14
CA PHE A 34 -13.49 -23.82 -16.61
C PHE A 34 -13.68 -23.34 -15.16
N LEU A 35 -14.77 -22.62 -14.87
CA LEU A 35 -15.11 -22.18 -13.52
C LEU A 35 -15.15 -23.36 -12.54
N THR A 36 -15.85 -24.45 -12.88
CA THR A 36 -16.01 -25.61 -11.98
C THR A 36 -14.69 -26.33 -11.69
N LYS A 37 -13.71 -26.23 -12.59
CA LYS A 37 -12.35 -26.78 -12.37
C LYS A 37 -11.47 -25.85 -11.54
N ARG A 38 -11.77 -24.56 -11.48
CA ARG A 38 -10.94 -23.56 -10.78
C ARG A 38 -11.49 -23.21 -9.40
N VAL A 39 -12.80 -23.15 -9.26
CA VAL A 39 -13.47 -22.69 -8.03
C VAL A 39 -14.17 -23.88 -7.40
N VAL A 40 -13.37 -24.74 -6.77
CA VAL A 40 -13.84 -25.95 -6.10
C VAL A 40 -13.96 -25.65 -4.60
N CYS A 41 -15.00 -26.19 -3.96
CA CYS A 41 -15.17 -26.11 -2.51
C CYS A 41 -15.37 -24.71 -1.92
N HIS A 42 -15.61 -23.68 -2.73
CA HIS A 42 -15.94 -22.32 -2.25
C HIS A 42 -17.45 -22.09 -2.20
N TYR A 43 -17.89 -21.47 -1.12
CA TYR A 43 -19.29 -21.20 -0.80
C TYR A 43 -19.46 -19.76 -0.32
N ARG A 44 -20.57 -19.16 -0.67
CA ARG A 44 -21.09 -17.95 -0.02
C ARG A 44 -21.50 -18.29 1.42
N PRO A 45 -21.56 -17.30 2.31
CA PRO A 45 -21.90 -17.51 3.73
C PRO A 45 -23.23 -18.23 3.95
N SER A 46 -24.22 -18.00 3.09
CA SER A 46 -25.51 -18.72 3.08
C SER A 46 -25.41 -20.22 2.73
N GLY A 47 -24.23 -20.74 2.38
CA GLY A 47 -24.04 -22.09 1.87
C GLY A 47 -24.27 -22.21 0.36
N LYS A 48 -24.68 -21.13 -0.32
CA LYS A 48 -24.76 -21.08 -1.79
C LYS A 48 -23.38 -21.32 -2.39
N THR A 49 -23.26 -22.22 -3.36
CA THR A 49 -21.96 -22.48 -3.98
C THR A 49 -21.47 -21.24 -4.72
N MET A 50 -20.15 -21.03 -4.76
CA MET A 50 -19.58 -19.93 -5.55
C MET A 50 -19.90 -20.09 -7.06
N ILE A 51 -20.08 -21.33 -7.51
CA ILE A 51 -20.54 -21.65 -8.86
C ILE A 51 -21.97 -21.13 -9.10
N ALA A 52 -22.91 -21.37 -8.18
CA ALA A 52 -24.28 -20.86 -8.32
C ALA A 52 -24.31 -19.33 -8.33
N HIS A 53 -23.55 -18.68 -7.45
CA HIS A 53 -23.39 -17.22 -7.43
C HIS A 53 -22.85 -16.66 -8.77
N ALA A 54 -21.81 -17.28 -9.33
CA ALA A 54 -21.25 -16.91 -10.62
C ALA A 54 -22.26 -17.10 -11.77
N ILE A 55 -23.04 -18.18 -11.74
CA ILE A 55 -24.13 -18.43 -12.70
C ILE A 55 -25.22 -17.36 -12.55
N GLY A 56 -25.60 -16.99 -11.33
CA GLY A 56 -26.55 -15.92 -11.05
C GLY A 56 -26.12 -14.58 -11.63
N THR A 57 -24.83 -14.24 -11.49
CA THR A 57 -24.27 -13.01 -12.05
C THR A 57 -24.34 -13.02 -13.57
N ALA A 58 -23.97 -14.15 -14.19
CA ALA A 58 -24.07 -14.35 -15.64
C ALA A 58 -25.53 -14.29 -16.13
N SER A 59 -26.47 -14.83 -15.34
CA SER A 59 -27.90 -14.81 -15.62
C SER A 59 -28.48 -13.40 -15.61
N ILE A 60 -28.06 -12.55 -14.67
CA ILE A 60 -28.41 -11.14 -14.64
C ILE A 60 -27.91 -10.45 -15.91
N LEU A 61 -26.63 -10.62 -16.25
CA LEU A 61 -26.05 -10.03 -17.46
C LEU A 61 -26.71 -10.51 -18.74
N ALA A 62 -27.11 -11.78 -18.80
CA ALA A 62 -27.88 -12.34 -19.92
C ALA A 62 -29.26 -11.67 -20.03
N SER A 63 -29.98 -11.47 -18.92
CA SER A 63 -31.28 -10.79 -18.92
C SER A 63 -31.23 -9.35 -19.46
N LEU A 64 -30.07 -8.71 -19.34
CA LEU A 64 -29.79 -7.37 -19.88
C LEU A 64 -29.37 -7.41 -21.37
N LYS A 65 -29.46 -8.58 -22.02
CA LYS A 65 -29.13 -8.81 -23.44
C LYS A 65 -27.70 -8.38 -23.81
N THR A 66 -26.75 -8.60 -22.89
CA THR A 66 -25.33 -8.27 -23.10
C THR A 66 -24.62 -9.30 -24.00
N THR A 67 -23.40 -9.02 -24.43
CA THR A 67 -22.66 -9.98 -25.28
C THR A 67 -22.21 -11.20 -24.48
N LYS A 68 -21.96 -12.32 -25.17
CA LYS A 68 -21.44 -13.54 -24.54
C LYS A 68 -20.12 -13.33 -23.79
N GLU A 69 -19.28 -12.40 -24.23
CA GLU A 69 -18.03 -12.05 -23.56
C GLU A 69 -18.28 -11.40 -22.20
N VAL A 70 -19.28 -10.52 -22.10
CA VAL A 70 -19.69 -9.88 -20.83
C VAL A 70 -20.30 -10.93 -19.90
N ILE A 71 -21.17 -11.81 -20.42
CA ILE A 71 -21.79 -12.90 -19.65
C ILE A 71 -20.72 -13.87 -19.11
N ALA A 72 -19.78 -14.31 -19.97
CA ALA A 72 -18.68 -15.17 -19.56
C ALA A 72 -17.76 -14.50 -18.54
N ALA A 73 -17.45 -13.21 -18.73
CA ALA A 73 -16.66 -12.45 -17.78
C ALA A 73 -17.37 -12.31 -16.42
N GLY A 74 -18.69 -12.10 -16.42
CA GLY A 74 -19.50 -12.12 -15.20
C GLY A 74 -19.51 -13.49 -14.52
N MET A 75 -19.54 -14.58 -15.28
CA MET A 75 -19.40 -15.93 -14.72
C MET A 75 -18.00 -16.17 -14.11
N LEU A 76 -16.96 -15.61 -14.74
CA LEU A 76 -15.57 -15.84 -14.37
C LEU A 76 -14.97 -14.72 -13.51
N HIS A 77 -15.75 -13.74 -13.06
CA HIS A 77 -15.24 -12.59 -12.31
C HIS A 77 -14.53 -13.00 -10.99
N VAL A 78 -14.82 -14.19 -10.50
CA VAL A 78 -14.27 -14.80 -9.28
C VAL A 78 -12.96 -15.56 -9.47
N ILE A 79 -12.51 -15.82 -10.72
CA ILE A 79 -11.42 -16.78 -10.93
C ILE A 79 -10.06 -16.29 -10.44
N TYR A 80 -9.71 -15.00 -10.57
CA TYR A 80 -8.40 -14.54 -10.10
C TYR A 80 -8.32 -14.43 -8.57
N PRO A 81 -9.37 -13.94 -7.87
CA PRO A 81 -9.35 -13.92 -6.42
C PRO A 81 -9.44 -15.32 -5.78
N TYR A 82 -10.23 -16.22 -6.36
CA TYR A 82 -10.62 -17.48 -5.70
C TYR A 82 -10.25 -18.76 -6.46
N GLY A 83 -9.85 -18.66 -7.72
CA GLY A 83 -9.54 -19.82 -8.54
C GLY A 83 -8.20 -20.46 -8.17
N ASP A 84 -8.20 -21.79 -8.06
CA ASP A 84 -6.99 -22.58 -7.95
C ASP A 84 -6.45 -22.93 -9.34
N PHE A 85 -5.31 -22.34 -9.68
CA PHE A 85 -4.57 -22.62 -10.91
C PHE A 85 -3.45 -23.65 -10.71
N GLY A 86 -3.45 -24.36 -9.57
CA GLY A 86 -2.47 -25.37 -9.19
C GLY A 86 -1.22 -24.80 -8.52
N ASP A 87 -1.23 -23.51 -8.16
CA ASP A 87 -0.10 -22.84 -7.49
C ASP A 87 -0.41 -22.38 -6.06
N GLY A 88 -1.65 -22.56 -5.58
CA GLY A 88 -2.07 -22.17 -4.23
C GLY A 88 -2.00 -20.67 -3.95
N THR A 89 -1.86 -19.83 -4.97
CA THR A 89 -1.80 -18.37 -4.85
C THR A 89 -3.02 -17.72 -5.47
N SER A 90 -3.53 -16.66 -4.87
CA SER A 90 -4.55 -15.81 -5.47
C SER A 90 -3.92 -14.69 -6.29
N GLY A 91 -4.69 -14.09 -7.19
CA GLY A 91 -4.30 -12.94 -7.98
C GLY A 91 -3.91 -13.27 -9.43
N ILE A 92 -3.54 -12.21 -10.15
CA ILE A 92 -3.31 -12.26 -11.60
C ILE A 92 -1.83 -12.57 -11.86
N SER A 93 -1.56 -13.59 -12.68
CA SER A 93 -0.23 -13.88 -13.24
C SER A 93 -0.34 -14.15 -14.74
N LEU A 94 0.75 -13.95 -15.49
CA LEU A 94 0.77 -14.18 -16.95
C LEU A 94 0.29 -15.58 -17.33
N LYS A 95 0.72 -16.60 -16.57
CA LYS A 95 0.28 -17.99 -16.76
C LYS A 95 -1.24 -18.14 -16.59
N LYS A 96 -1.80 -17.52 -15.54
CA LYS A 96 -3.26 -17.56 -15.26
C LYS A 96 -4.05 -16.81 -16.33
N GLN A 97 -3.52 -15.67 -16.80
CA GLN A 97 -4.11 -14.93 -17.93
C GLN A 97 -4.16 -15.80 -19.19
N GLN A 98 -3.03 -16.39 -19.59
CA GLN A 98 -2.97 -17.25 -20.78
C GLN A 98 -3.95 -18.42 -20.72
N GLN A 99 -4.06 -19.09 -19.56
CA GLN A 99 -5.03 -20.17 -19.38
C GLN A 99 -6.48 -19.70 -19.47
N THR A 100 -6.78 -18.49 -18.99
CA THR A 100 -8.13 -17.91 -19.07
C THR A 100 -8.45 -17.50 -20.51
N ILE A 101 -7.51 -16.82 -21.19
CA ILE A 101 -7.60 -16.41 -22.60
C ILE A 101 -7.85 -17.62 -23.50
N ALA A 102 -7.22 -18.76 -23.21
CA ALA A 102 -7.41 -19.98 -23.99
C ALA A 102 -8.87 -20.51 -23.96
N VAL A 103 -9.67 -20.13 -22.96
CA VAL A 103 -11.07 -20.58 -22.80
C VAL A 103 -12.06 -19.53 -23.30
N ILE A 104 -11.87 -18.26 -22.91
CA ILE A 104 -12.85 -17.18 -23.16
C ILE A 104 -12.31 -16.08 -24.08
N GLY A 105 -11.15 -16.28 -24.70
CA GLY A 105 -10.52 -15.27 -25.54
C GLY A 105 -10.02 -14.05 -24.76
N LYS A 106 -9.34 -13.16 -25.49
CA LYS A 106 -8.69 -11.97 -24.91
C LYS A 106 -9.68 -10.94 -24.38
N GLN A 107 -10.78 -10.72 -25.08
CA GLN A 107 -11.74 -9.67 -24.73
C GLN A 107 -12.46 -9.97 -23.41
N ALA A 108 -12.97 -11.19 -23.24
CA ALA A 108 -13.64 -11.56 -21.98
C ALA A 108 -12.63 -11.66 -20.82
N GLU A 109 -11.40 -12.15 -21.06
CA GLU A 109 -10.36 -12.13 -20.02
C GLU A 109 -10.02 -10.71 -19.59
N GLU A 110 -9.94 -9.76 -20.52
CA GLU A 110 -9.68 -8.37 -20.19
C GLU A 110 -10.74 -7.81 -19.23
N TYR A 111 -12.02 -8.13 -19.45
CA TYR A 111 -13.09 -7.76 -18.51
C TYR A 111 -12.87 -8.37 -17.12
N VAL A 112 -12.51 -9.66 -17.03
CA VAL A 112 -12.25 -10.35 -15.75
C VAL A 112 -11.03 -9.74 -15.02
N ARG A 113 -9.96 -9.45 -15.77
CA ARG A 113 -8.73 -8.85 -15.24
C ARG A 113 -8.97 -7.44 -14.75
N GLN A 114 -9.60 -6.60 -15.58
CA GLN A 114 -9.93 -5.23 -15.20
C GLN A 114 -10.92 -5.21 -14.04
N TYR A 115 -11.92 -6.10 -14.02
CA TYR A 115 -12.80 -6.29 -12.87
C TYR A 115 -12.00 -6.54 -11.59
N THR A 116 -11.05 -7.46 -11.63
CA THR A 116 -10.19 -7.79 -10.47
C THR A 116 -9.36 -6.59 -9.99
N GLN A 117 -8.91 -5.74 -10.91
CA GLN A 117 -8.14 -4.52 -10.60
C GLN A 117 -9.03 -3.30 -10.30
N PHE A 118 -10.34 -3.40 -10.53
CA PHE A 118 -11.28 -2.30 -10.42
C PHE A 118 -11.46 -1.88 -8.96
N ILE A 119 -11.18 -0.61 -8.65
CA ILE A 119 -11.31 -0.08 -7.29
C ILE A 119 -12.78 0.14 -6.96
N TRP A 120 -13.39 -0.88 -6.35
CA TRP A 120 -14.78 -0.88 -5.91
C TRP A 120 -14.89 -0.55 -4.41
N THR A 121 -14.95 0.74 -4.09
CA THR A 121 -15.07 1.23 -2.70
C THR A 121 -16.12 2.32 -2.58
N TRP A 122 -16.73 2.46 -1.40
CA TRP A 122 -17.75 3.49 -1.13
C TRP A 122 -17.25 4.92 -1.36
N GLU A 123 -15.94 5.15 -1.19
CA GLU A 123 -15.28 6.44 -1.44
C GLU A 123 -15.08 6.73 -2.94
N ASN A 124 -15.02 5.69 -3.77
CA ASN A 124 -14.78 5.82 -5.20
C ASN A 124 -16.08 5.85 -6.02
N LEU A 125 -17.19 5.27 -5.52
CA LEU A 125 -18.49 5.25 -6.21
C LEU A 125 -18.99 6.64 -6.67
N PRO A 126 -18.94 7.72 -5.85
CA PRO A 126 -19.35 9.04 -6.32
C PRO A 126 -18.50 9.56 -7.50
N LYS A 127 -17.21 9.21 -7.54
CA LYS A 127 -16.30 9.64 -8.61
C LYS A 127 -16.55 8.87 -9.91
N LEU A 128 -17.06 7.63 -9.82
CA LEU A 128 -17.38 6.82 -10.99
C LEU A 128 -18.56 7.42 -11.77
N GLN A 129 -19.55 7.97 -11.08
CA GLN A 129 -20.71 8.61 -11.70
C GLN A 129 -20.30 9.77 -12.63
N GLN A 130 -19.38 10.62 -12.18
CA GLN A 130 -18.86 11.74 -12.96
C GLN A 130 -18.04 11.29 -14.18
N ARG A 131 -17.50 10.05 -14.16
CA ARG A 131 -16.65 9.52 -15.22
C ARG A 131 -17.42 8.78 -16.31
N ILE A 132 -18.69 8.41 -16.10
CA ILE A 132 -19.49 7.63 -17.06
C ILE A 132 -19.41 8.16 -18.51
N PRO A 133 -19.50 9.49 -18.78
CA PRO A 133 -19.47 10.01 -20.15
C PRO A 133 -18.13 9.79 -20.87
N ILE A 134 -17.04 9.64 -20.12
CA ILE A 134 -15.68 9.48 -20.66
C ILE A 134 -15.15 8.03 -20.52
N MET A 135 -15.98 7.11 -19.99
CA MET A 135 -15.57 5.71 -19.85
C MET A 135 -15.48 5.02 -21.20
N THR A 136 -14.42 4.26 -21.39
CA THR A 136 -14.28 3.35 -22.54
C THR A 136 -15.38 2.28 -22.53
N PRO A 137 -15.72 1.67 -23.68
CA PRO A 137 -16.67 0.55 -23.72
C PRO A 137 -16.30 -0.59 -22.76
N THR A 138 -15.00 -0.88 -22.62
CA THR A 138 -14.48 -1.87 -21.69
C THR A 138 -14.75 -1.50 -20.23
N GLU A 139 -14.47 -0.25 -19.82
CA GLU A 139 -14.77 0.22 -18.46
C GLU A 139 -16.27 0.17 -18.15
N ARG A 140 -17.12 0.51 -19.12
CA ARG A 140 -18.59 0.43 -18.98
C ARG A 140 -19.05 -1.01 -18.77
N ASN A 141 -18.50 -1.97 -19.52
CA ASN A 141 -18.81 -3.40 -19.35
C ASN A 141 -18.32 -3.94 -18.00
N VAL A 142 -17.12 -3.54 -17.54
CA VAL A 142 -16.61 -3.92 -16.21
C VAL A 142 -17.48 -3.35 -15.09
N LEU A 143 -17.92 -2.10 -15.22
CA LEU A 143 -18.87 -1.48 -14.28
C LEU A 143 -20.22 -2.21 -14.29
N LEU A 144 -20.71 -2.61 -15.45
CA LEU A 144 -21.94 -3.40 -15.57
C LEU A 144 -21.83 -4.75 -14.85
N ILE A 145 -20.71 -5.47 -15.01
CA ILE A 145 -20.44 -6.72 -14.30
C ILE A 145 -20.42 -6.49 -12.78
N ARG A 146 -19.83 -5.39 -12.31
CA ARG A 146 -19.86 -5.02 -10.87
C ARG A 146 -21.27 -4.82 -10.36
N LEU A 147 -22.11 -4.09 -11.09
CA LEU A 147 -23.49 -3.83 -10.70
C LEU A 147 -24.35 -5.12 -10.73
N ALA A 148 -24.15 -5.99 -11.72
CA ALA A 148 -24.81 -7.29 -11.78
C ALA A 148 -24.42 -8.18 -10.60
N ASN A 149 -23.14 -8.18 -10.22
CA ASN A 149 -22.67 -8.90 -9.02
C ASN A 149 -23.29 -8.36 -7.72
N GLU A 150 -23.42 -7.03 -7.58
CA GLU A 150 -24.09 -6.43 -6.41
C GLU A 150 -25.57 -6.79 -6.35
N LEU A 151 -26.26 -6.86 -7.49
CA LEU A 151 -27.62 -7.36 -7.53
C LEU A 151 -27.67 -8.83 -7.09
N GLU A 152 -26.84 -9.69 -7.69
CA GLU A 152 -26.78 -11.13 -7.37
C GLU A 152 -26.63 -11.37 -5.87
N ASP A 153 -25.67 -10.69 -5.25
CA ASP A 153 -25.38 -10.78 -3.83
C ASP A 153 -26.62 -10.51 -2.96
N ASN A 154 -27.49 -9.59 -3.38
CA ASN A 154 -28.63 -9.13 -2.58
C ASN A 154 -29.97 -9.80 -2.92
N LEU A 155 -30.06 -10.53 -4.04
CA LEU A 155 -31.33 -11.10 -4.54
C LEU A 155 -31.99 -12.06 -3.56
N ASP A 156 -31.21 -12.96 -2.96
CA ASP A 156 -31.70 -13.99 -2.03
C ASP A 156 -31.46 -13.62 -0.57
N LEU A 157 -31.00 -12.38 -0.32
CA LEU A 157 -30.59 -11.89 1.00
C LEU A 157 -29.48 -12.73 1.65
N GLY A 158 -28.91 -13.71 0.96
CA GLY A 158 -27.90 -14.64 1.46
C GLY A 158 -26.59 -13.94 1.80
N ILE A 159 -26.31 -12.78 1.20
CA ILE A 159 -25.21 -11.90 1.62
C ILE A 159 -25.37 -11.39 3.06
N LEU A 160 -26.58 -11.39 3.63
CA LEU A 160 -26.83 -11.04 5.02
C LEU A 160 -26.72 -12.23 5.97
N TYR A 161 -26.50 -13.44 5.48
CA TYR A 161 -26.23 -14.62 6.30
C TYR A 161 -24.73 -14.76 6.59
N CYS A 162 -24.13 -13.73 7.17
CA CYS A 162 -22.69 -13.70 7.41
C CYS A 162 -22.32 -12.87 8.66
N SER A 163 -21.08 -12.99 9.11
CA SER A 163 -20.58 -12.30 10.31
C SER A 163 -20.51 -10.77 10.20
N ASN A 164 -20.65 -10.20 9.00
CA ASN A 164 -20.61 -8.76 8.72
C ASN A 164 -21.89 -8.23 8.02
N ALA A 165 -23.01 -8.92 8.18
CA ALA A 165 -24.29 -8.56 7.55
C ALA A 165 -24.71 -7.09 7.78
N GLU A 166 -24.53 -6.54 8.98
CA GLU A 166 -24.88 -5.14 9.26
C GLU A 166 -23.97 -4.15 8.53
N VAL A 167 -22.72 -4.52 8.28
CA VAL A 167 -21.80 -3.70 7.48
C VAL A 167 -22.27 -3.64 6.03
N ARG A 168 -22.79 -4.77 5.51
CA ARG A 168 -23.40 -4.85 4.18
C ARG A 168 -24.66 -3.99 4.08
N GLN A 169 -25.62 -4.16 5.00
CA GLN A 169 -26.82 -3.30 5.05
C GLN A 169 -26.46 -1.81 5.14
N LYS A 170 -25.50 -1.46 5.99
CA LYS A 170 -25.02 -0.07 6.09
C LYS A 170 -24.41 0.44 4.78
N GLY A 171 -23.67 -0.39 4.06
CA GLY A 171 -23.13 -0.07 2.74
C GLY A 171 -24.26 0.21 1.74
N ASN A 172 -25.22 -0.70 1.65
CA ASN A 172 -26.41 -0.55 0.80
C ASN A 172 -27.17 0.74 1.13
N LYS A 173 -27.33 1.07 2.43
CA LYS A 173 -27.95 2.33 2.86
C LYS A 173 -27.18 3.56 2.40
N LEU A 174 -25.85 3.53 2.48
CA LEU A 174 -25.00 4.69 2.26
C LEU A 174 -24.79 4.99 0.77
N VAL A 175 -24.57 3.95 -0.04
CA VAL A 175 -24.13 4.09 -1.44
C VAL A 175 -24.96 3.26 -2.43
N GLY A 176 -25.97 2.50 -1.98
CA GLY A 176 -26.81 1.70 -2.87
C GLY A 176 -27.55 2.56 -3.91
N HIS A 177 -28.03 3.75 -3.52
CA HIS A 177 -28.62 4.71 -4.45
C HIS A 177 -27.65 5.13 -5.58
N LEU A 178 -26.37 5.30 -5.28
CA LEU A 178 -25.36 5.61 -6.32
C LEU A 178 -25.20 4.47 -7.31
N MET A 179 -25.32 3.21 -6.87
CA MET A 179 -25.26 2.05 -7.76
C MET A 179 -26.50 1.97 -8.66
N VAL A 180 -27.67 2.32 -8.14
CA VAL A 180 -28.93 2.46 -8.90
C VAL A 180 -28.78 3.57 -9.96
N GLU A 181 -28.23 4.72 -9.59
CA GLU A 181 -27.94 5.82 -10.51
C GLU A 181 -26.90 5.42 -11.57
N LEU A 182 -25.84 4.70 -11.19
CA LEU A 182 -24.83 4.16 -12.12
C LEU A 182 -25.46 3.21 -13.14
N ALA A 183 -26.34 2.30 -12.71
CA ALA A 183 -27.06 1.39 -13.62
C ALA A 183 -27.95 2.17 -14.60
N SER A 184 -28.68 3.17 -14.10
CA SER A 184 -29.52 4.04 -14.93
C SER A 184 -28.69 4.80 -15.96
N ALA A 185 -27.57 5.42 -15.54
CA ALA A 185 -26.68 6.19 -16.41
C ALA A 185 -25.88 5.32 -17.40
N LEU A 186 -25.74 4.02 -17.13
CA LEU A 186 -25.24 3.06 -18.11
C LEU A 186 -26.27 2.68 -19.18
N GLY A 187 -27.55 3.03 -19.00
CA GLY A 187 -28.65 2.68 -19.90
C GLY A 187 -29.41 1.42 -19.49
N PHE A 188 -29.34 0.99 -18.24
CA PHE A 188 -30.01 -0.22 -17.75
C PHE A 188 -31.02 0.10 -16.62
N PRO A 189 -32.18 0.71 -16.94
CA PRO A 189 -33.18 1.10 -15.94
C PRO A 189 -33.77 -0.11 -15.20
N THR A 190 -33.99 -1.23 -15.88
CA THR A 190 -34.48 -2.46 -15.22
C THR A 190 -33.49 -2.98 -14.17
N LEU A 191 -32.18 -2.91 -14.44
CA LEU A 191 -31.15 -3.27 -13.45
C LEU A 191 -31.19 -2.29 -12.26
N ALA A 192 -31.38 -1.00 -12.54
CA ALA A 192 -31.48 0.02 -11.50
C ALA A 192 -32.68 -0.23 -10.57
N ASP A 193 -33.86 -0.54 -11.13
CA ASP A 193 -35.08 -0.85 -10.36
C ASP A 193 -34.90 -2.10 -9.50
N GLN A 194 -34.25 -3.13 -10.04
CA GLN A 194 -33.98 -4.36 -9.31
C GLN A 194 -32.93 -4.17 -8.22
N LEU A 195 -31.87 -3.40 -8.48
CA LEU A 195 -30.91 -3.01 -7.45
C LEU A 195 -31.59 -2.21 -6.33
N SER A 196 -32.46 -1.26 -6.69
CA SER A 196 -33.22 -0.49 -5.72
C SER A 196 -34.07 -1.42 -4.85
N THR A 197 -34.83 -2.32 -5.48
CA THR A 197 -35.67 -3.31 -4.79
C THR A 197 -34.86 -4.23 -3.88
N ALA A 198 -33.75 -4.80 -4.39
CA ALA A 198 -32.89 -5.71 -3.64
C ALA A 198 -32.21 -5.00 -2.46
N PHE A 199 -31.78 -3.74 -2.63
CA PHE A 199 -31.23 -2.95 -1.54
C PHE A 199 -32.29 -2.59 -0.51
N GLN A 200 -33.53 -2.25 -0.91
CA GLN A 200 -34.61 -2.02 0.06
C GLN A 200 -34.93 -3.28 0.85
N ALA A 201 -35.12 -4.43 0.18
CA ALA A 201 -35.34 -5.71 0.85
C ALA A 201 -34.19 -6.05 1.81
N SER A 202 -32.94 -5.81 1.38
CA SER A 202 -31.76 -5.95 2.22
C SER A 202 -31.81 -5.06 3.46
N LEU A 203 -32.28 -3.82 3.35
CA LEU A 203 -32.40 -2.87 4.47
C LEU A 203 -33.52 -3.21 5.45
N GLU A 204 -34.62 -3.79 4.98
CA GLU A 204 -35.78 -4.19 5.78
C GLU A 204 -35.58 -5.55 6.48
N THR A 205 -34.65 -6.36 5.97
CA THR A 205 -34.41 -7.70 6.48
C THR A 205 -33.83 -7.69 7.89
N ARG A 206 -34.46 -8.45 8.79
CA ARG A 206 -33.88 -8.77 10.10
C ARG A 206 -32.71 -9.73 9.93
N ILE A 207 -31.56 -9.40 10.54
CA ILE A 207 -30.39 -10.27 10.58
C ILE A 207 -30.53 -11.28 11.72
N PHE A 208 -30.46 -12.57 11.39
CA PHE A 208 -30.51 -13.68 12.35
C PHE A 208 -29.09 -14.16 12.69
N ARG A 209 -28.45 -13.49 13.64
CA ARG A 209 -27.06 -13.76 14.02
C ARG A 209 -26.89 -15.12 14.70
N GLU A 210 -27.89 -15.52 15.47
CA GLU A 210 -27.94 -16.76 16.22
C GLU A 210 -27.76 -18.01 15.35
N PHE A 211 -28.07 -17.92 14.05
CA PHE A 211 -27.93 -19.03 13.10
C PHE A 211 -26.68 -18.91 12.21
N CYS A 212 -26.00 -17.76 12.20
CA CYS A 212 -24.81 -17.58 11.38
C CYS A 212 -23.66 -18.46 11.89
N HIS A 213 -23.19 -19.40 11.06
CA HIS A 213 -22.12 -20.32 11.46
C HIS A 213 -20.79 -19.56 11.71
N PRO A 214 -20.14 -19.75 12.87
CA PRO A 214 -18.98 -18.94 13.27
C PRO A 214 -17.74 -19.12 12.38
N GLY A 215 -17.69 -20.20 11.60
CA GLY A 215 -16.61 -20.48 10.63
C GLY A 215 -16.80 -19.84 9.24
N PHE A 216 -17.95 -19.22 8.95
CA PHE A 216 -18.19 -18.62 7.63
C PHE A 216 -17.59 -17.22 7.56
N GLY A 217 -16.73 -17.00 6.56
CA GLY A 217 -16.05 -15.73 6.36
C GLY A 217 -17.01 -14.58 6.00
N PRO A 218 -16.53 -13.32 6.00
CA PRO A 218 -17.34 -12.13 5.77
C PRO A 218 -17.82 -11.96 4.30
N VAL A 219 -17.42 -12.86 3.41
CA VAL A 219 -17.70 -12.79 1.97
C VAL A 219 -17.93 -14.19 1.40
N ASP A 220 -17.14 -15.16 1.83
CA ASP A 220 -17.16 -16.56 1.39
C ASP A 220 -16.36 -17.45 2.36
N PHE A 221 -16.43 -18.77 2.17
CA PHE A 221 -15.60 -19.75 2.87
C PHE A 221 -15.32 -20.98 1.98
N ALA A 222 -14.28 -21.74 2.32
CA ALA A 222 -13.94 -22.99 1.63
C ALA A 222 -14.13 -24.23 2.53
N ILE A 223 -14.78 -25.28 2.04
CA ILE A 223 -14.89 -26.59 2.72
C ILE A 223 -14.12 -27.65 1.94
N ALA A 224 -12.98 -28.09 2.47
CA ALA A 224 -12.32 -29.29 1.94
C ALA A 224 -13.02 -30.55 2.48
N PRO A 225 -13.41 -31.54 1.64
CA PRO A 225 -13.98 -32.80 2.11
C PRO A 225 -13.04 -33.51 3.08
N GLN A 226 -13.58 -34.10 4.14
CA GLN A 226 -12.77 -34.75 5.19
C GLN A 226 -11.93 -35.91 4.64
N SER A 227 -12.43 -36.64 3.64
CA SER A 227 -11.70 -37.69 2.92
C SER A 227 -10.49 -37.18 2.13
N TYR A 228 -10.49 -35.92 1.69
CA TYR A 228 -9.35 -35.29 1.02
C TYR A 228 -8.23 -34.92 2.02
N LEU A 229 -8.57 -34.74 3.30
CA LEU A 229 -7.60 -34.47 4.37
C LEU A 229 -6.74 -35.70 4.73
N LEU A 230 -7.25 -36.89 4.41
CA LEU A 230 -6.64 -38.17 4.76
C LEU A 230 -5.69 -38.70 3.67
N LYS A 231 -5.75 -38.16 2.44
CA LYS A 231 -4.84 -38.56 1.36
C LYS A 231 -3.42 -38.05 1.65
N PRO A 232 -2.39 -38.92 1.71
CA PRO A 232 -1.02 -38.51 2.07
C PRO A 232 -0.46 -37.40 1.18
N THR A 233 -0.76 -37.44 -0.12
CA THR A 233 -0.32 -36.43 -1.10
C THR A 233 -0.95 -35.06 -0.86
N ILE A 234 -2.23 -34.99 -0.49
CA ILE A 234 -2.91 -33.73 -0.14
C ILE A 234 -2.50 -33.26 1.26
N LYS A 235 -2.26 -34.16 2.21
CA LYS A 235 -1.70 -33.82 3.52
C LYS A 235 -0.33 -33.17 3.37
N PHE A 236 0.56 -33.77 2.56
CA PHE A 236 1.89 -33.21 2.27
C PHE A 236 1.82 -31.86 1.55
N HIS A 237 0.96 -31.73 0.53
CA HIS A 237 0.75 -30.48 -0.18
C HIS A 237 0.10 -29.39 0.69
N ARG A 238 -0.86 -29.74 1.57
CA ARG A 238 -1.46 -28.83 2.56
C ARG A 238 -0.48 -28.42 3.65
N THR A 239 0.46 -29.27 4.04
CA THR A 239 1.53 -28.86 4.96
C THR A 239 2.44 -27.84 4.28
N LEU A 240 2.82 -28.06 3.02
CA LEU A 240 3.60 -27.10 2.21
C LEU A 240 2.87 -25.77 1.99
N VAL A 241 1.58 -25.80 1.62
CA VAL A 241 0.75 -24.59 1.42
C VAL A 241 0.36 -23.94 2.75
N GLY A 242 0.14 -24.73 3.80
CA GLY A 242 -0.21 -24.29 5.15
C GLY A 242 0.95 -23.57 5.84
N VAL A 243 2.20 -24.03 5.69
CA VAL A 243 3.40 -23.27 6.10
C VAL A 243 3.48 -21.94 5.34
N ARG A 244 3.11 -21.94 4.06
CA ARG A 244 3.04 -20.73 3.22
C ARG A 244 1.90 -19.77 3.64
N GLN A 245 0.71 -20.25 4.00
CA GLN A 245 -0.48 -19.45 4.34
C GLN A 245 -0.55 -19.03 5.82
N ALA A 246 -0.07 -19.83 6.78
CA ALA A 246 0.00 -19.46 8.20
C ALA A 246 0.90 -18.24 8.42
N THR A 247 1.97 -18.14 7.61
CA THR A 247 2.85 -16.98 7.53
C THR A 247 2.10 -15.72 7.03
N ILE A 248 1.09 -15.88 6.17
CA ILE A 248 0.34 -14.77 5.55
C ILE A 248 -0.90 -14.35 6.39
N HIS A 249 -1.57 -15.28 7.08
CA HIS A 249 -2.83 -15.02 7.79
C HIS A 249 -2.64 -14.40 9.19
N SER A 250 -1.52 -14.67 9.88
CA SER A 250 -1.17 -14.06 11.17
C SER A 250 -1.01 -12.52 11.08
N ILE A 251 -0.50 -12.06 9.93
CA ILE A 251 -0.21 -10.65 9.63
C ILE A 251 -1.50 -9.83 9.34
N SER A 252 -2.62 -10.48 9.00
CA SER A 252 -3.85 -9.78 8.62
C SER A 252 -4.84 -9.56 9.78
N LYS A 253 -4.96 -10.51 10.73
CA LYS A 253 -5.89 -10.46 11.87
C LYS A 253 -5.60 -9.33 12.86
N THR A 254 -4.33 -8.99 13.09
CA THR A 254 -3.93 -7.91 14.02
C THR A 254 -4.28 -6.52 13.47
N LYS A 255 -4.20 -6.35 12.13
CA LYS A 255 -4.53 -5.09 11.43
C LYS A 255 -6.03 -4.77 11.40
N GLN A 256 -6.91 -5.76 11.50
CA GLN A 256 -8.36 -5.55 11.49
C GLN A 256 -8.91 -5.11 12.87
N LYS A 257 -8.30 -5.57 13.97
CA LYS A 257 -8.70 -5.21 15.36
C LYS A 257 -8.49 -3.74 15.68
N LEU A 258 -7.33 -3.16 15.34
CA LEU A 258 -7.04 -1.74 15.63
C LEU A 258 -7.92 -0.77 14.83
N ARG A 259 -8.27 -1.11 13.58
CA ARG A 259 -9.11 -0.25 12.72
C ARG A 259 -10.54 -0.09 13.25
N SER A 260 -11.09 -1.12 13.90
CA SER A 260 -12.44 -1.08 14.49
C SER A 260 -12.53 -0.21 15.75
N TRP A 261 -11.41 0.00 16.45
CA TRP A 261 -11.33 0.78 17.68
C TRP A 261 -11.25 2.28 17.36
N VAL A 262 -10.45 2.63 16.35
CA VAL A 262 -10.27 4.02 15.89
C VAL A 262 -11.54 4.59 15.22
N LEU A 263 -12.36 3.76 14.55
CA LEU A 263 -13.62 4.21 13.93
C LEU A 263 -14.69 4.60 14.97
N ARG A 264 -14.74 3.90 16.12
CA ARG A 264 -15.66 4.18 17.23
C ARG A 264 -15.28 5.47 17.96
N ALA A 265 -13.97 5.73 18.12
CA ALA A 265 -13.49 6.98 18.68
C ALA A 265 -13.82 8.19 17.78
N LYS A 266 -13.70 8.03 16.46
CA LYS A 266 -14.01 9.10 15.49
C LYS A 266 -15.50 9.43 15.37
N GLN A 267 -16.41 8.45 15.45
CA GLN A 267 -17.86 8.73 15.46
C GLN A 267 -18.32 9.43 16.76
N LYS A 268 -17.64 9.18 17.89
CA LYS A 268 -17.91 9.84 19.17
C LYS A 268 -17.52 11.33 19.14
N VAL A 269 -16.34 11.64 18.57
CA VAL A 269 -15.86 13.02 18.40
C VAL A 269 -16.68 13.79 17.35
N LYS A 270 -17.09 13.15 16.24
CA LYS A 270 -17.85 13.81 15.16
C LYS A 270 -19.29 14.19 15.57
N ARG A 271 -19.90 13.48 16.53
CA ARG A 271 -21.18 13.85 17.18
C ARG A 271 -21.02 15.05 18.12
N THR A 272 -19.91 15.14 18.84
CA THR A 272 -19.58 16.26 19.73
C THR A 272 -19.21 17.54 18.96
N VAL A 273 -18.58 17.42 17.79
CA VAL A 273 -18.16 18.59 16.98
C VAL A 273 -19.34 19.18 16.18
N ARG A 274 -20.32 18.38 15.76
CA ARG A 274 -21.53 18.86 15.04
C ARG A 274 -22.51 19.65 15.92
N SER A 275 -22.41 19.54 17.24
CA SER A 275 -23.24 20.30 18.19
C SER A 275 -22.63 21.66 18.56
N LEU A 276 -21.46 22.03 18.02
CA LEU A 276 -20.67 23.14 18.55
C LEU A 276 -20.38 24.32 17.61
N ILE A 277 -20.50 24.23 16.26
CA ILE A 277 -20.11 25.37 15.39
C ILE A 277 -20.93 25.47 14.08
N PRO A 278 -21.54 26.65 13.74
CA PRO A 278 -22.14 26.98 12.43
C PRO A 278 -21.12 27.50 11.39
N ASP A 279 -21.42 27.29 10.10
CA ASP A 279 -20.64 27.66 8.90
C ASP A 279 -20.60 29.18 8.65
N GLN A 280 -19.43 29.73 8.25
CA GLN A 280 -19.32 30.81 7.27
C GLN A 280 -18.01 30.78 6.46
N THR A 281 -18.17 31.17 5.19
CA THR A 281 -17.31 31.17 4.01
C THR A 281 -16.39 32.39 3.89
N LEU A 282 -15.38 32.36 3.00
CA LEU A 282 -15.20 33.36 1.91
C LEU A 282 -13.98 33.12 0.99
N SER A 283 -14.16 33.62 -0.23
CA SER A 283 -13.49 33.42 -1.53
C SER A 283 -12.29 34.36 -1.81
N VAL A 284 -11.67 34.22 -3.01
CA VAL A 284 -11.07 35.25 -3.93
C VAL A 284 -9.72 34.75 -4.51
N GLU A 285 -9.18 35.16 -5.67
CA GLU A 285 -9.54 35.15 -7.11
C GLU A 285 -8.20 35.31 -7.91
N LYS A 286 -8.14 34.97 -9.21
CA LYS A 286 -6.92 34.79 -10.06
C LYS A 286 -6.50 36.06 -10.84
N GLN A 287 -5.22 36.17 -11.25
CA GLN A 287 -4.77 36.89 -12.47
C GLN A 287 -3.54 36.25 -13.18
N HIS A 288 -3.41 36.49 -14.48
CA HIS A 288 -2.49 35.89 -15.48
C HIS A 288 -1.85 36.99 -16.36
N SER A 289 -0.61 36.82 -16.85
CA SER A 289 -0.08 37.42 -18.12
C SER A 289 1.29 36.82 -18.54
N PRO A 290 1.70 36.88 -19.84
CA PRO A 290 2.60 35.91 -20.49
C PRO A 290 3.92 36.45 -21.15
N HIS A 291 4.71 35.50 -21.70
CA HIS A 291 5.84 35.57 -22.69
C HIS A 291 7.31 35.68 -22.18
N PRO A 292 8.35 35.33 -22.99
CA PRO A 292 8.47 34.48 -24.19
C PRO A 292 9.65 33.47 -24.16
N THR A 293 9.69 32.59 -25.17
CA THR A 293 10.71 31.57 -25.49
C THR A 293 11.95 32.16 -26.17
N ALA A 294 13.16 31.74 -25.77
CA ALA A 294 14.39 31.86 -26.58
C ALA A 294 15.39 30.73 -26.26
N GLN A 295 15.76 29.98 -27.30
CA GLN A 295 16.84 29.00 -27.31
C GLN A 295 18.19 29.72 -27.40
N THR A 296 19.19 29.32 -26.60
CA THR A 296 20.59 29.60 -26.95
C THR A 296 21.52 28.49 -26.49
N LYS A 297 22.43 28.12 -27.40
CA LYS A 297 23.46 27.06 -27.34
C LYS A 297 24.41 27.20 -26.15
N LEU A 298 24.79 26.05 -25.58
CA LEU A 298 25.87 25.89 -24.62
C LEU A 298 27.20 25.65 -25.35
N GLU A 299 28.22 26.43 -25.01
CA GLU A 299 29.63 26.06 -25.18
C GLU A 299 30.35 26.11 -23.83
N PRO A 300 31.34 25.23 -23.58
CA PRO A 300 31.91 25.01 -22.25
C PRO A 300 33.07 25.97 -21.96
N ARG A 301 33.08 26.61 -20.78
CA ARG A 301 34.23 27.36 -20.29
C ARG A 301 35.04 26.58 -19.25
N LYS A 302 36.36 26.65 -19.48
CA LYS A 302 37.47 25.96 -18.82
C LYS A 302 37.69 26.40 -17.38
N ASN A 303 38.22 25.46 -16.60
CA ASN A 303 38.83 25.65 -15.28
C ASN A 303 39.95 26.69 -15.30
N SER A 304 39.97 27.57 -14.29
CA SER A 304 41.17 28.27 -13.84
C SER A 304 41.18 28.36 -12.32
N THR A 305 42.05 27.56 -11.72
CA THR A 305 42.50 27.59 -10.33
C THR A 305 43.43 28.77 -10.09
N GLN A 306 43.17 29.60 -9.09
CA GLN A 306 44.21 30.32 -8.33
C GLN A 306 43.78 30.55 -6.86
N PRO A 307 44.74 30.58 -5.92
CA PRO A 307 44.50 30.47 -4.48
C PRO A 307 44.27 31.83 -3.78
N ILE A 308 43.48 31.82 -2.71
CA ILE A 308 43.21 32.99 -1.86
C ILE A 308 44.20 33.00 -0.66
N PRO A 309 44.79 34.14 -0.28
CA PRO A 309 45.78 34.21 0.80
C PRO A 309 45.16 34.19 2.20
N SER A 310 45.96 33.67 3.13
CA SER A 310 45.75 33.62 4.58
C SER A 310 45.64 35.01 5.23
N PHE A 311 44.69 35.18 6.14
CA PHE A 311 44.72 36.22 7.16
C PHE A 311 44.30 35.65 8.52
N GLU A 312 45.24 35.65 9.45
CA GLU A 312 44.99 35.52 10.89
C GLU A 312 44.53 36.87 11.47
N GLY A 313 43.66 36.79 12.48
CA GLY A 313 43.47 37.84 13.48
C GLY A 313 42.15 38.57 13.42
N GLN A 314 41.18 38.15 14.23
CA GLN A 314 40.81 38.84 15.48
C GLN A 314 39.45 38.33 16.00
N HIS A 315 39.47 37.83 17.24
CA HIS A 315 38.29 37.53 18.03
C HIS A 315 37.47 38.81 18.27
N LEU A 316 36.30 38.89 17.64
CA LEU A 316 35.18 39.70 18.08
C LEU A 316 33.99 38.77 18.25
N GLN A 317 33.63 38.48 19.50
CA GLN A 317 32.39 37.81 19.86
C GLN A 317 31.21 38.68 19.42
N GLN A 318 30.73 38.46 18.20
CA GLN A 318 29.38 38.84 17.81
C GLN A 318 28.52 37.59 17.92
N GLN A 319 27.70 37.54 18.98
CA GLN A 319 26.52 36.68 19.02
C GLN A 319 25.52 37.18 17.97
N THR A 320 25.80 36.92 16.69
CA THR A 320 24.74 36.85 15.70
C THR A 320 24.04 35.53 15.95
N SER A 321 22.76 35.58 16.34
CA SER A 321 21.86 34.42 16.28
C SER A 321 21.93 33.86 14.85
N SER A 322 22.80 32.87 14.63
CA SER A 322 22.86 32.19 13.34
C SER A 322 21.54 31.45 13.19
N LYS A 323 20.82 31.76 12.11
CA LYS A 323 19.51 31.15 11.84
C LYS A 323 19.71 29.63 11.74
N ARG A 324 19.12 28.88 12.66
CA ARG A 324 19.22 27.40 12.69
C ARG A 324 18.74 26.81 11.36
N LYS A 325 19.52 25.88 10.81
CA LYS A 325 19.21 25.18 9.56
C LYS A 325 17.83 24.52 9.69
N THR A 326 16.95 24.78 8.72
CA THR A 326 15.59 24.21 8.74
C THR A 326 15.60 22.84 8.09
N VAL A 327 15.27 21.81 8.88
CA VAL A 327 15.31 20.40 8.47
C VAL A 327 13.92 19.77 8.52
N LEU A 328 13.45 19.21 7.41
CA LEU A 328 12.20 18.43 7.40
C LEU A 328 12.48 17.04 7.96
N LEU A 329 11.84 16.71 9.08
CA LEU A 329 11.88 15.38 9.68
C LEU A 329 10.59 14.64 9.39
N THR A 330 10.61 13.72 8.43
CA THR A 330 9.44 12.84 8.20
C THR A 330 9.49 11.64 9.16
N GLY A 331 8.33 11.14 9.59
CA GLY A 331 8.27 10.07 10.60
C GLY A 331 8.64 10.59 12.00
N ALA A 332 8.47 11.90 12.22
CA ALA A 332 8.90 12.60 13.44
C ALA A 332 8.23 12.09 14.73
N ALA A 333 7.08 11.41 14.63
CA ALA A 333 6.41 10.83 15.79
C ALA A 333 6.95 9.43 16.16
N GLY A 334 7.75 8.82 15.28
CA GLY A 334 8.44 7.55 15.51
C GLY A 334 9.55 7.64 16.55
N GLU A 335 10.11 6.49 16.93
CA GLU A 335 11.13 6.41 18.00
C GLU A 335 12.43 7.14 17.63
N ILE A 336 12.97 6.89 16.43
CA ILE A 336 14.14 7.61 15.92
C ILE A 336 13.81 9.11 15.79
N GLY A 337 12.66 9.46 15.22
CA GLY A 337 12.25 10.86 15.06
C GLY A 337 12.15 11.61 16.38
N ARG A 338 11.59 10.99 17.43
CA ARG A 338 11.57 11.54 18.79
C ARG A 338 12.98 11.73 19.34
N SER A 339 13.83 10.72 19.21
CA SER A 339 15.22 10.76 19.69
C SER A 339 16.02 11.89 19.04
N LEU A 340 15.92 12.05 17.72
CA LEU A 340 16.63 13.11 17.00
C LEU A 340 16.11 14.50 17.40
N ARG A 341 14.79 14.67 17.60
CA ARG A 341 14.24 15.94 18.11
C ARG A 341 14.76 16.28 19.50
N GLN A 342 14.91 15.30 20.37
CA GLN A 342 15.43 15.51 21.73
C GLN A 342 16.93 15.83 21.74
N LEU A 343 17.72 15.13 20.92
CA LEU A 343 19.18 15.25 20.95
C LEU A 343 19.71 16.40 20.08
N LEU A 344 19.01 16.75 19.00
CA LEU A 344 19.47 17.72 18.00
C LEU A 344 18.56 18.96 17.85
N GLY A 345 17.45 19.04 18.60
CA GLY A 345 16.46 20.11 18.47
C GLY A 345 16.92 21.49 18.93
N GLU A 346 18.01 21.57 19.68
CA GLU A 346 18.65 22.85 20.02
C GLU A 346 19.44 23.39 18.83
N GLN A 347 20.10 22.52 18.06
CA GLN A 347 20.97 22.88 16.94
C GLN A 347 20.19 23.12 15.64
N TYR A 348 19.14 22.34 15.38
CA TYR A 348 18.37 22.38 14.14
C TYR A 348 16.92 22.80 14.39
N HIS A 349 16.36 23.56 13.44
CA HIS A 349 14.91 23.81 13.44
C HIS A 349 14.21 22.66 12.70
N PHE A 350 13.58 21.75 13.45
CA PHE A 350 12.87 20.63 12.87
C PHE A 350 11.43 21.00 12.47
N ARG A 351 11.17 21.02 11.16
CA ARG A 351 9.81 20.89 10.66
C ARG A 351 9.40 19.43 10.68
N CYS A 352 8.42 19.08 11.48
CA CYS A 352 7.97 17.70 11.63
C CYS A 352 6.91 17.34 10.59
N LEU A 353 7.03 16.17 9.96
CA LEU A 353 5.97 15.59 9.14
C LEU A 353 5.64 14.18 9.63
N ASP A 354 4.39 13.96 10.02
CA ASP A 354 3.89 12.64 10.40
C ASP A 354 2.37 12.55 10.21
N ARG A 355 1.82 11.33 10.15
CA ARG A 355 0.37 11.11 10.16
C ARG A 355 -0.24 11.35 11.54
N THR A 356 0.60 11.31 12.58
CA THR A 356 0.21 11.48 13.98
C THR A 356 0.69 12.82 14.50
N ARG A 357 -0.21 13.63 15.06
CA ARG A 357 0.15 14.93 15.65
C ARG A 357 1.07 14.75 16.87
N ILE A 358 2.17 15.51 16.89
CA ILE A 358 3.11 15.66 18.00
C ILE A 358 2.68 16.93 18.74
N ARG A 359 2.38 16.84 20.04
CA ARG A 359 1.76 17.95 20.78
C ARG A 359 2.72 19.11 21.03
N ASP A 360 3.99 18.78 21.24
CA ASP A 360 5.12 19.65 21.56
C ASP A 360 5.86 20.19 20.33
N ALA A 361 5.52 19.73 19.11
CA ALA A 361 6.16 20.21 17.88
C ALA A 361 5.54 21.54 17.42
N GLN A 362 6.33 22.61 17.49
CA GLN A 362 5.90 23.95 17.10
C GLN A 362 5.72 24.09 15.57
N ASP A 363 6.63 23.51 14.78
CA ASP A 363 6.54 23.47 13.30
C ASP A 363 6.22 22.04 12.87
N MET A 364 4.95 21.77 12.54
CA MET A 364 4.49 20.45 12.15
C MET A 364 3.46 20.47 11.03
N VAL A 365 3.63 19.56 10.07
CA VAL A 365 2.66 19.21 9.04
C VAL A 365 2.11 17.81 9.31
N VAL A 366 0.82 17.73 9.66
CA VAL A 366 0.15 16.43 9.81
C VAL A 366 -0.29 15.94 8.44
N ALA A 367 0.43 14.99 7.86
CA ALA A 367 0.19 14.49 6.52
C ALA A 367 0.69 13.06 6.32
N ASP A 368 0.20 12.43 5.25
CA ASP A 368 0.70 11.16 4.76
C ASP A 368 1.67 11.40 3.61
N ILE A 369 2.85 10.79 3.62
CA ILE A 369 3.86 10.94 2.55
C ILE A 369 3.36 10.47 1.18
N ARG A 370 2.28 9.69 1.13
CA ARG A 370 1.61 9.30 -0.12
C ARG A 370 0.86 10.45 -0.78
N ASN A 371 0.60 11.54 -0.05
CA ASN A 371 0.03 12.76 -0.61
C ASN A 371 1.15 13.72 -1.02
N PHE A 372 1.52 13.66 -2.30
CA PHE A 372 2.59 14.48 -2.88
C PHE A 372 2.42 15.99 -2.58
N ARG A 373 1.20 16.54 -2.72
CA ARG A 373 0.95 17.98 -2.51
C ARG A 373 1.23 18.40 -1.06
N SER A 374 0.87 17.56 -0.09
CA SER A 374 1.16 17.81 1.32
C SER A 374 2.66 17.76 1.61
N VAL A 375 3.38 16.82 1.01
CA VAL A 375 4.84 16.71 1.15
C VAL A 375 5.54 17.92 0.53
N LEU A 376 5.15 18.31 -0.68
CA LEU A 376 5.70 19.49 -1.36
C LEU A 376 5.47 20.78 -0.57
N LYS A 377 4.29 20.92 0.05
CA LYS A 377 4.01 22.06 0.95
C LYS A 377 4.90 22.06 2.19
N ALA A 378 5.14 20.89 2.79
CA ALA A 378 6.04 20.78 3.95
C ALA A 378 7.48 21.13 3.61
N MET A 379 7.89 20.92 2.36
CA MET A 379 9.25 21.14 1.87
C MET A 379 9.62 22.62 1.66
N GLN A 380 8.66 23.54 1.72
CA GLN A 380 8.91 24.96 1.44
C GLN A 380 9.87 25.60 2.45
N GLY A 381 10.99 26.15 1.97
CA GLY A 381 12.01 26.77 2.82
C GLY A 381 12.81 25.78 3.67
N VAL A 382 12.76 24.49 3.35
CA VAL A 382 13.57 23.44 3.98
C VAL A 382 14.91 23.33 3.27
N GLU A 383 15.99 23.21 4.03
CA GLU A 383 17.35 23.09 3.47
C GLU A 383 17.81 21.63 3.33
N ALA A 384 17.36 20.78 4.24
CA ALA A 384 17.67 19.35 4.26
C ALA A 384 16.48 18.51 4.74
N VAL A 385 16.42 17.25 4.32
CA VAL A 385 15.37 16.30 4.71
C VAL A 385 15.98 15.12 5.44
N ILE A 386 15.41 14.74 6.58
CA ILE A 386 15.62 13.44 7.20
C ILE A 386 14.37 12.60 6.95
N HIS A 387 14.49 11.60 6.07
CA HIS A 387 13.38 10.75 5.67
C HIS A 387 13.32 9.45 6.50
N LEU A 388 12.60 9.48 7.63
CA LEU A 388 12.35 8.30 8.47
C LEU A 388 10.97 7.67 8.25
N ALA A 389 10.06 8.36 7.56
CA ALA A 389 8.69 7.89 7.38
C ALA A 389 8.64 6.62 6.52
N ALA A 390 8.46 5.48 7.18
CA ALA A 390 8.18 4.20 6.55
C ALA A 390 7.36 3.32 7.51
N ASN A 391 6.74 2.28 6.97
CA ASN A 391 6.33 1.16 7.83
C ASN A 391 7.58 0.33 8.15
N ARG A 392 7.91 0.22 9.44
CA ARG A 392 9.09 -0.50 9.94
C ARG A 392 8.89 -2.02 10.08
N GLU A 393 7.66 -2.51 9.91
CA GLU A 393 7.35 -3.95 9.99
C GLU A 393 8.09 -4.72 8.89
N VAL A 394 8.97 -5.65 9.27
CA VAL A 394 9.76 -6.48 8.33
C VAL A 394 8.84 -7.33 7.45
N ASN A 395 7.80 -7.94 8.05
CA ASN A 395 6.85 -8.82 7.38
C ASN A 395 5.59 -8.07 6.89
N GLN A 396 5.74 -6.84 6.42
CA GLN A 396 4.60 -6.08 5.91
C GLN A 396 4.09 -6.61 4.56
N ALA A 397 2.79 -6.48 4.30
CA ALA A 397 2.19 -6.87 3.03
C ALA A 397 2.77 -6.03 1.87
N TRP A 398 2.85 -6.62 0.67
CA TRP A 398 3.40 -5.94 -0.51
C TRP A 398 2.77 -4.57 -0.78
N ASN A 399 1.46 -4.43 -0.60
CA ASN A 399 0.76 -3.16 -0.82
C ASN A 399 1.24 -2.04 0.14
N ASP A 400 1.69 -2.38 1.35
CA ASP A 400 2.28 -1.41 2.28
C ASP A 400 3.70 -1.03 1.85
N VAL A 401 4.52 -2.00 1.41
CA VAL A 401 5.85 -1.74 0.80
C VAL A 401 5.70 -0.81 -0.40
N HIS A 402 4.81 -1.14 -1.32
CA HIS A 402 4.58 -0.38 -2.55
C HIS A 402 4.06 1.04 -2.25
N LYS A 403 3.01 1.19 -1.44
CA LYS A 403 2.42 2.52 -1.19
C LYS A 403 3.28 3.39 -0.29
N SER A 404 3.78 2.86 0.84
CA SER A 404 4.53 3.67 1.80
C SER A 404 6.02 3.71 1.48
N GLY A 405 6.62 2.56 1.16
CA GLY A 405 8.07 2.43 0.96
C GLY A 405 8.55 2.85 -0.44
N ILE A 406 7.74 2.64 -1.48
CA ILE A 406 8.10 3.02 -2.86
C ILE A 406 7.48 4.37 -3.22
N GLN A 407 6.15 4.45 -3.29
CA GLN A 407 5.46 5.69 -3.69
C GLN A 407 5.70 6.84 -2.70
N GLY A 408 5.63 6.57 -1.39
CA GLY A 408 5.88 7.58 -0.37
C GLY A 408 7.29 8.16 -0.43
N THR A 409 8.30 7.29 -0.58
CA THR A 409 9.70 7.69 -0.74
C THR A 409 9.90 8.50 -2.01
N TYR A 410 9.36 8.05 -3.15
CA TYR A 410 9.42 8.82 -4.40
C TYR A 410 8.86 10.23 -4.24
N ASN A 411 7.70 10.36 -3.59
CA ASN A 411 7.10 11.68 -3.35
C ASN A 411 8.00 12.60 -2.52
N VAL A 412 8.73 12.06 -1.54
CA VAL A 412 9.66 12.85 -0.70
C VAL A 412 10.86 13.31 -1.52
N PHE A 413 11.47 12.43 -2.30
CA PHE A 413 12.60 12.77 -3.17
C PHE A 413 12.21 13.79 -4.24
N GLU A 414 11.08 13.58 -4.90
CA GLU A 414 10.60 14.50 -5.94
C GLU A 414 10.18 15.86 -5.35
N ALA A 415 9.55 15.87 -4.17
CA ALA A 415 9.23 17.12 -3.48
C ALA A 415 10.50 17.86 -3.03
N ALA A 416 11.53 17.14 -2.58
CA ALA A 416 12.82 17.73 -2.21
C ALA A 416 13.45 18.44 -3.40
N ARG A 417 13.49 17.76 -4.55
CA ARG A 417 13.98 18.31 -5.82
C ARG A 417 13.20 19.56 -6.23
N GLN A 418 11.86 19.50 -6.22
CA GLN A 418 11.04 20.64 -6.63
C GLN A 418 11.15 21.85 -5.69
N ALA A 419 11.43 21.63 -4.41
CA ALA A 419 11.60 22.68 -3.43
C ALA A 419 13.04 23.21 -3.30
N GLY A 420 13.99 22.68 -4.08
CA GLY A 420 15.39 23.10 -4.02
C GLY A 420 16.12 22.65 -2.75
N VAL A 421 15.68 21.56 -2.12
CA VAL A 421 16.39 20.96 -0.98
C VAL A 421 17.75 20.47 -1.42
N ARG A 422 18.78 20.80 -0.64
CA ARG A 422 20.19 20.52 -0.99
C ARG A 422 20.65 19.12 -0.56
N GLN A 423 19.99 18.55 0.44
CA GLN A 423 20.41 17.28 1.03
C GLN A 423 19.24 16.42 1.52
N ILE A 424 19.34 15.11 1.31
CA ILE A 424 18.41 14.09 1.82
C ILE A 424 19.19 13.04 2.60
N ILE A 425 18.88 12.90 3.90
CA ILE A 425 19.30 11.77 4.72
C ILE A 425 18.17 10.74 4.73
N TYR A 426 18.40 9.59 4.12
CA TYR A 426 17.43 8.52 4.00
C TYR A 426 17.70 7.41 5.03
N ALA A 427 16.69 7.07 5.83
CA ALA A 427 16.78 5.92 6.73
C ALA A 427 16.61 4.61 5.94
N SER A 428 17.72 4.00 5.56
CA SER A 428 17.80 2.61 5.11
C SER A 428 17.90 1.66 6.32
N THR A 429 18.40 0.44 6.12
CA THR A 429 18.50 -0.59 7.17
C THR A 429 19.63 -1.57 6.89
N ILE A 430 20.26 -2.14 7.93
CA ILE A 430 21.21 -3.26 7.79
C ILE A 430 20.62 -4.47 7.04
N ARG A 431 19.29 -4.61 7.02
CA ARG A 431 18.60 -5.73 6.36
C ARG A 431 18.72 -5.73 4.84
N VAL A 432 19.15 -4.63 4.22
CA VAL A 432 19.49 -4.61 2.78
C VAL A 432 20.71 -5.49 2.48
N SER A 433 21.54 -5.75 3.48
CA SER A 433 22.64 -6.74 3.47
C SER A 433 22.29 -8.02 4.23
N GLY A 434 21.03 -8.27 4.58
CA GLY A 434 20.65 -9.31 5.55
C GLY A 434 21.04 -10.74 5.14
N TRP A 435 21.04 -11.09 3.84
CA TRP A 435 21.55 -12.40 3.42
C TRP A 435 23.07 -12.54 3.54
N ARG A 436 23.84 -11.45 3.62
CA ARG A 436 25.29 -11.52 3.90
C ARG A 436 25.54 -11.91 5.36
N GLU A 437 24.75 -11.33 6.25
CA GLU A 437 24.70 -11.69 7.67
C GLU A 437 24.27 -13.17 7.83
N ILE A 438 23.19 -13.61 7.18
CA ILE A 438 22.73 -15.01 7.23
C ILE A 438 23.81 -15.98 6.75
N MET A 439 24.58 -15.57 5.73
CA MET A 439 25.71 -16.35 5.19
C MET A 439 27.00 -16.20 6.02
N GLN A 440 26.96 -15.44 7.12
CA GLN A 440 28.07 -15.24 8.05
C GLN A 440 29.33 -14.71 7.36
N GLU A 441 29.16 -13.77 6.42
CA GLU A 441 30.28 -13.07 5.81
C GLU A 441 31.06 -12.31 6.91
N PRO A 442 32.41 -12.46 6.98
CA PRO A 442 33.20 -11.98 8.13
C PRO A 442 33.24 -10.45 8.24
N THR A 443 33.06 -9.74 7.12
CA THR A 443 32.97 -8.28 7.10
C THR A 443 32.03 -7.85 5.98
N ILE A 444 31.09 -6.97 6.33
CA ILE A 444 30.08 -6.43 5.42
C ILE A 444 30.37 -4.94 5.23
N THR A 445 30.80 -4.55 4.03
CA THR A 445 31.11 -3.15 3.71
C THR A 445 29.97 -2.46 2.98
N PRO A 446 29.89 -1.12 2.98
CA PRO A 446 28.85 -0.38 2.27
C PRO A 446 28.85 -0.59 0.74
N GLU A 447 30.03 -0.80 0.14
CA GLU A 447 30.26 -0.93 -1.31
C GLU A 447 29.83 -2.29 -1.86
N GLN A 448 29.71 -3.29 -0.98
CA GLN A 448 29.19 -4.59 -1.37
C GLN A 448 27.74 -4.47 -1.85
N GLY A 449 27.43 -5.15 -2.96
CA GLY A 449 26.08 -5.19 -3.52
C GLY A 449 25.03 -5.69 -2.50
N VAL A 450 23.80 -5.24 -2.66
CA VAL A 450 22.68 -5.56 -1.75
C VAL A 450 22.27 -7.03 -1.85
N ARG A 451 21.93 -7.64 -0.69
CA ARG A 451 21.32 -8.98 -0.59
C ARG A 451 20.19 -8.93 0.45
N PRO A 452 19.03 -8.35 0.11
CA PRO A 452 17.96 -8.04 1.07
C PRO A 452 17.28 -9.31 1.58
N ASP A 453 17.03 -9.39 2.88
CA ASP A 453 16.42 -10.55 3.54
C ASP A 453 14.87 -10.54 3.58
N SER A 454 14.24 -9.46 3.11
CA SER A 454 12.81 -9.22 3.26
C SER A 454 12.28 -8.23 2.21
N LEU A 455 10.97 -8.24 1.97
CA LEU A 455 10.33 -7.25 1.08
C LEU A 455 10.40 -5.82 1.65
N TYR A 456 10.45 -5.67 2.97
CA TYR A 456 10.78 -4.39 3.60
C TYR A 456 12.17 -3.90 3.16
N ALA A 457 13.19 -4.76 3.24
CA ALA A 457 14.54 -4.43 2.79
C ALA A 457 14.58 -4.13 1.29
N VAL A 458 13.83 -4.85 0.44
CA VAL A 458 13.67 -4.51 -0.99
C VAL A 458 13.11 -3.10 -1.19
N GLY A 459 12.11 -2.70 -0.40
CA GLY A 459 11.60 -1.32 -0.43
C GLY A 459 12.66 -0.28 -0.02
N LYS A 460 13.57 -0.63 0.90
CA LYS A 460 14.70 0.23 1.27
C LYS A 460 15.77 0.31 0.19
N VAL A 461 16.08 -0.82 -0.48
CA VAL A 461 16.93 -0.86 -1.67
C VAL A 461 16.40 0.05 -2.78
N PHE A 462 15.08 0.06 -3.02
CA PHE A 462 14.48 1.01 -3.96
C PHE A 462 14.82 2.47 -3.59
N GLY A 463 14.74 2.82 -2.30
CA GLY A 463 15.12 4.16 -1.83
C GLY A 463 16.60 4.47 -1.98
N GLU A 464 17.50 3.51 -1.75
CA GLU A 464 18.94 3.67 -2.00
C GLU A 464 19.22 3.92 -3.48
N ALA A 465 18.67 3.09 -4.37
CA ALA A 465 18.82 3.25 -5.81
C ALA A 465 18.21 4.56 -6.34
N LEU A 466 17.05 4.96 -5.79
CA LEU A 466 16.43 6.24 -6.08
C LEU A 466 17.34 7.40 -5.64
N GLY A 467 17.99 7.26 -4.47
CA GLY A 467 18.93 8.23 -3.96
C GLY A 467 20.14 8.45 -4.86
N GLN A 468 20.75 7.36 -5.33
CA GLN A 468 21.83 7.42 -6.30
C GLN A 468 21.40 8.18 -7.57
N PHE A 469 20.24 7.81 -8.12
CA PHE A 469 19.69 8.49 -9.29
C PHE A 469 19.49 9.99 -9.08
N PHE A 470 18.93 10.41 -7.93
CA PHE A 470 18.71 11.83 -7.64
C PHE A 470 20.00 12.60 -7.42
N ALA A 471 21.02 11.97 -6.84
CA ALA A 471 22.35 12.57 -6.72
C ALA A 471 23.01 12.76 -8.08
N ASP A 472 23.00 11.73 -8.94
CA ASP A 472 23.67 11.77 -10.24
C ASP A 472 22.96 12.70 -11.23
N GLN A 473 21.61 12.68 -11.26
CA GLN A 473 20.84 13.45 -12.23
C GLN A 473 20.60 14.90 -11.82
N TYR A 474 20.45 15.17 -10.53
CA TYR A 474 20.03 16.48 -10.04
C TYR A 474 21.02 17.13 -9.08
N GLY A 475 22.13 16.47 -8.74
CA GLY A 475 23.17 17.01 -7.85
C GLY A 475 22.73 17.15 -6.39
N ILE A 476 21.61 16.54 -5.99
CA ILE A 476 21.16 16.56 -4.59
C ILE A 476 22.07 15.64 -3.78
N SER A 477 22.62 16.12 -2.66
CA SER A 477 23.41 15.25 -1.78
C SER A 477 22.48 14.25 -1.09
N VAL A 478 22.72 12.94 -1.25
CA VAL A 478 21.91 11.88 -0.65
C VAL A 478 22.77 10.97 0.22
N VAL A 479 22.43 10.89 1.50
CA VAL A 479 23.09 10.02 2.48
C VAL A 479 22.12 8.93 2.90
N CYS A 480 22.44 7.67 2.60
CA CYS A 480 21.65 6.52 2.98
C CYS A 480 22.24 5.88 4.24
N LEU A 481 21.50 5.94 5.35
CA LEU A 481 21.92 5.33 6.61
C LEU A 481 21.33 3.93 6.73
N ARG A 482 22.15 2.88 6.62
CA ARG A 482 21.76 1.50 6.88
C ARG A 482 21.71 1.28 8.39
N ILE A 483 20.62 1.73 9.01
CA ILE A 483 20.45 1.73 10.47
C ILE A 483 20.34 0.29 10.99
N GLY A 484 21.11 0.00 12.03
CA GLY A 484 21.08 -1.25 12.78
C GLY A 484 19.87 -1.37 13.71
N ALA A 485 20.03 -2.14 14.78
CA ALA A 485 19.02 -2.28 15.82
C ALA A 485 18.97 -1.03 16.70
N PHE A 486 18.12 -0.07 16.34
CA PHE A 486 17.92 1.15 17.12
C PHE A 486 17.02 0.92 18.34
N TRP A 487 17.61 0.90 19.54
CA TRP A 487 16.90 0.70 20.81
C TRP A 487 17.44 1.69 21.85
N PRO A 488 16.59 2.53 22.49
CA PRO A 488 17.10 3.56 23.39
C PRO A 488 17.76 3.05 24.68
N LYS A 489 17.21 1.99 25.27
CA LYS A 489 17.72 1.35 26.49
C LYS A 489 17.41 -0.15 26.47
N PRO A 490 18.03 -0.93 25.57
CA PRO A 490 17.91 -2.38 25.60
C PRO A 490 18.70 -2.96 26.78
N THR A 491 18.40 -4.22 27.13
CA THR A 491 19.19 -5.02 28.05
C THR A 491 19.44 -6.36 27.36
N VAL A 492 20.67 -6.85 27.41
CA VAL A 492 21.07 -8.11 26.78
C VAL A 492 21.25 -9.17 27.87
N TYR A 493 20.49 -10.25 27.76
CA TYR A 493 20.56 -11.40 28.68
C TYR A 493 21.27 -12.61 28.07
N ASP A 494 21.37 -12.66 26.73
CA ASP A 494 22.00 -13.75 25.99
C ASP A 494 23.26 -13.22 25.30
N LEU A 495 24.40 -13.85 25.57
CA LEU A 495 25.67 -13.48 24.93
C LEU A 495 25.67 -13.76 23.43
N ASN A 496 24.67 -14.47 22.89
CA ASN A 496 24.47 -14.66 21.45
C ASN A 496 23.44 -13.69 20.86
N ASP A 497 22.97 -12.69 21.62
CA ASP A 497 21.99 -11.72 21.11
C ASP A 497 22.60 -10.90 19.98
N HIS A 498 21.89 -10.86 18.86
CA HIS A 498 22.24 -10.09 17.67
C HIS A 498 22.42 -8.58 17.96
N LEU A 499 21.78 -8.06 19.01
CA LEU A 499 22.00 -6.69 19.50
C LEU A 499 23.47 -6.38 19.77
N LEU A 500 24.25 -7.35 20.26
CA LEU A 500 25.68 -7.15 20.57
C LEU A 500 26.51 -6.78 19.34
N ALA A 501 26.07 -7.16 18.14
CA ALA A 501 26.70 -6.75 16.88
C ALA A 501 26.02 -5.53 16.26
N ALA A 502 24.68 -5.52 16.24
CA ALA A 502 23.89 -4.61 15.41
C ALA A 502 23.35 -3.37 16.11
N TRP A 503 23.52 -3.21 17.42
CA TRP A 503 22.93 -2.10 18.15
C TRP A 503 23.40 -0.75 17.64
N CYS A 504 22.48 0.21 17.60
CA CYS A 504 22.77 1.61 17.33
C CYS A 504 22.10 2.45 18.40
N SER A 505 22.91 3.09 19.24
CA SER A 505 22.42 3.91 20.33
C SER A 505 21.75 5.21 19.83
N PRO A 506 20.79 5.78 20.58
CA PRO A 506 20.24 7.11 20.33
C PRO A 506 21.29 8.18 20.04
N ARG A 507 22.34 8.17 20.86
CA ARG A 507 23.41 9.15 20.82
C ARG A 507 24.26 9.00 19.57
N ASP A 508 24.66 7.77 19.26
CA ASP A 508 25.53 7.50 18.13
C ASP A 508 24.79 7.69 16.80
N LEU A 509 23.49 7.35 16.72
CA LEU A 509 22.70 7.69 15.55
C LEU A 509 22.55 9.22 15.39
N ALA A 510 22.35 9.96 16.48
CA ALA A 510 22.26 11.41 16.43
C ALA A 510 23.56 12.05 15.95
N GLN A 511 24.72 11.58 16.42
CA GLN A 511 26.03 12.03 15.93
C GLN A 511 26.19 11.74 14.43
N LEU A 512 25.82 10.53 13.96
CA LEU A 512 25.90 10.19 12.54
C LEU A 512 25.04 11.10 11.66
N VAL A 513 23.81 11.39 12.11
CA VAL A 513 22.88 12.31 11.43
C VAL A 513 23.41 13.74 11.44
N GLU A 514 23.89 14.23 12.58
CA GLU A 514 24.49 15.56 12.73
C GLU A 514 25.67 15.74 11.77
N ARG A 515 26.63 14.81 11.77
CA ARG A 515 27.78 14.85 10.86
C ARG A 515 27.37 14.78 9.39
N SER A 516 26.32 14.04 9.08
CA SER A 516 25.75 14.02 7.73
C SER A 516 25.16 15.39 7.35
N LEU A 517 24.44 16.05 8.26
CA LEU A 517 23.83 17.37 8.03
C LEU A 517 24.84 18.52 7.88
N GLU A 518 25.99 18.40 8.54
CA GLU A 518 27.09 19.38 8.52
C GLU A 518 27.93 19.33 7.24
N ARG A 519 27.88 18.22 6.51
CA ARG A 519 28.66 18.04 5.28
C ARG A 519 27.83 18.40 4.06
N GLU A 520 28.33 19.32 3.26
CA GLU A 520 27.73 19.68 1.97
C GLU A 520 28.38 18.89 0.82
N ASN A 521 27.65 18.72 -0.28
CA ASN A 521 28.15 18.16 -1.54
C ASN A 521 28.78 16.75 -1.45
N LEU A 522 28.26 15.88 -0.58
CA LEU A 522 28.75 14.49 -0.46
C LEU A 522 28.45 13.58 -1.67
N GLY A 523 27.67 14.07 -2.65
CA GLY A 523 27.11 13.22 -3.70
C GLY A 523 26.17 12.17 -3.10
N PHE A 524 26.30 10.92 -3.53
CA PHE A 524 25.63 9.76 -2.94
C PHE A 524 26.57 9.00 -2.00
N GLN A 525 26.12 8.74 -0.77
CA GLN A 525 26.89 7.99 0.23
C GLN A 525 26.01 6.96 0.96
N ILE A 526 26.63 5.85 1.36
CA ILE A 526 26.01 4.82 2.21
C ILE A 526 26.85 4.64 3.47
N PHE A 527 26.22 4.72 4.64
CA PHE A 527 26.88 4.47 5.93
C PHE A 527 26.08 3.48 6.76
N TYR A 528 26.76 2.57 7.44
CA TYR A 528 26.11 1.75 8.46
C TYR A 528 25.89 2.57 9.74
N GLY A 529 24.63 2.62 10.18
CA GLY A 529 24.24 3.26 11.43
C GLY A 529 24.30 2.25 12.56
N ILE A 530 25.51 1.98 13.06
CA ILE A 530 25.81 1.02 14.13
C ILE A 530 26.78 1.70 15.10
N SER A 531 26.58 1.45 16.39
CA SER A 531 27.45 1.95 17.46
C SER A 531 28.85 1.33 17.40
N GLY A 532 29.74 1.70 18.32
CA GLY A 532 31.12 1.24 18.39
C GLY A 532 31.25 -0.22 18.84
N ASN A 533 30.23 -1.05 18.60
CA ASN A 533 30.07 -2.37 19.19
C ASN A 533 31.29 -3.25 18.92
N THR A 534 31.81 -3.91 19.96
CA THR A 534 32.96 -4.81 19.87
C THR A 534 32.70 -5.97 18.90
N ARG A 535 31.46 -6.48 18.84
CA ARG A 535 31.09 -7.64 17.99
C ARG A 535 30.57 -7.28 16.61
N ARG A 536 30.68 -6.02 16.17
CA ARG A 536 30.19 -5.61 14.85
C ARG A 536 31.01 -6.29 13.74
N TYR A 537 30.31 -6.67 12.67
CA TYR A 537 30.91 -7.14 11.42
C TYR A 537 30.51 -6.27 10.22
N TRP A 538 29.73 -5.21 10.45
CA TRP A 538 29.52 -4.15 9.48
C TRP A 538 30.63 -3.10 9.60
N ASP A 539 31.27 -2.81 8.49
CA ASP A 539 32.34 -1.83 8.45
C ASP A 539 31.76 -0.40 8.50
N ILE A 540 32.26 0.39 9.45
CA ILE A 540 31.89 1.79 9.65
C ILE A 540 33.03 2.75 9.29
N SER A 541 34.17 2.24 8.81
CA SER A 541 35.38 3.00 8.49
C SER A 541 35.08 4.20 7.60
N ASN A 542 34.29 4.01 6.54
CA ASN A 542 33.93 5.07 5.61
C ASN A 542 33.16 6.23 6.27
N ALA A 543 32.32 5.97 7.28
CA ALA A 543 31.66 7.00 8.07
C ALA A 543 32.67 7.74 8.97
N GLN A 544 33.66 7.04 9.51
CA GLN A 544 34.72 7.64 10.32
C GLN A 544 35.60 8.56 9.47
N GLU A 545 35.97 8.13 8.26
CA GLU A 545 36.85 8.86 7.35
C GLU A 545 36.14 10.05 6.69
N ILE A 546 34.94 9.86 6.15
CA ILE A 546 34.22 10.89 5.38
C ILE A 546 33.49 11.89 6.29
N LEU A 547 32.81 11.38 7.32
CA LEU A 547 31.97 12.20 8.20
C LEU A 547 32.67 12.58 9.51
N GLY A 548 33.77 11.92 9.89
CA GLY A 548 34.33 12.04 11.23
C GLY A 548 33.45 11.37 12.29
N TYR A 549 32.70 10.33 11.92
CA TYR A 549 31.87 9.56 12.84
C TYR A 549 32.72 8.90 13.92
N LYS A 550 32.35 9.08 15.19
CA LYS A 550 33.07 8.57 16.36
C LYS A 550 32.05 8.05 17.37
N PRO A 551 31.47 6.85 17.12
CA PRO A 551 30.49 6.28 18.04
C PRO A 551 31.15 6.06 19.40
N GLN A 552 30.38 6.24 20.46
CA GLN A 552 30.89 6.21 21.83
C GLN A 552 30.27 5.11 22.70
N ASN A 553 29.19 4.48 22.23
CA ASN A 553 28.60 3.37 22.95
C ASN A 553 29.05 2.04 22.35
N ASP A 554 29.14 1.04 23.22
CA ASP A 554 29.34 -0.36 22.86
C ASP A 554 28.17 -1.18 23.40
N ALA A 555 27.70 -2.16 22.63
CA ALA A 555 26.66 -3.06 23.06
C ALA A 555 27.11 -4.02 24.19
N GLU A 556 28.42 -4.21 24.39
CA GLU A 556 28.93 -4.96 25.55
C GLU A 556 28.49 -4.33 26.89
N ASP A 557 28.33 -2.99 26.94
CA ASP A 557 27.85 -2.27 28.13
C ASP A 557 26.37 -2.59 28.49
N LEU A 558 25.66 -3.34 27.62
CA LEU A 558 24.26 -3.73 27.80
C LEU A 558 24.10 -5.13 28.42
N ILE A 559 25.20 -5.87 28.58
CA ILE A 559 25.20 -7.21 29.16
C ILE A 559 24.96 -7.07 30.67
N MET A 560 23.96 -7.79 31.16
CA MET A 560 23.61 -7.81 32.59
C MET A 560 24.32 -8.92 33.35
#